data_AF-A0AAU6WYE1-F1
#
_entry.id   AF-A0AAU6WYE1-F1
#
_cell.length_a   1.000
_cell.length_b   1.000
_cell.length_c   1.000
_cell.angle_alpha   90.00
_cell.angle_beta   90.00
_cell.angle_gamma   90.00
#
_symmetry.space_group_name_H-M   'P 1'
#
loop_
_entity.id
_entity.type
_entity.pdbx_description
1 polymer ?
#
loop_
_entity_poly.entity_id
_entity_poly.type
_entity_poly.pdbx_seq_one_letter_code
_entity_poly.pdbx_strand_id
1 'polypeptide(L)'
;MDLLFEDISQSGEAKFIDTVKTILIYDPDSPNALIYIIQFYLKEGDLTNALNSLKRLFANYYSEGIVIQLLLDTFSNLTKQDALKEFELFKQQIKPEAQYQLGYCKGLYLKGIGDRQSAFEVFENLNKIQPFSWNYYRMAIMSNLENRTAECLQLLNKAFELEPQIKMDAKRYPELQNLWENEEFIGITK
;
A
#
# COMPACT_ATOMS: atom_id res chain seq x y z
N MET A 1 -25.13 -21.33 -12.65
CA MET A 1 -25.46 -19.95 -13.04
C MET A 1 -25.88 -19.97 -14.49
N ASP A 2 -26.84 -19.13 -14.86
CA ASP A 2 -27.49 -19.13 -16.16
C ASP A 2 -26.58 -18.45 -17.19
N LEU A 3 -26.15 -19.17 -18.23
CA LEU A 3 -25.16 -18.72 -19.21
C LEU A 3 -25.57 -17.39 -19.89
N LEU A 4 -26.87 -17.16 -20.03
CA LEU A 4 -27.44 -15.90 -20.54
C LEU A 4 -27.21 -14.70 -19.62
N PHE A 5 -27.26 -14.89 -18.29
CA PHE A 5 -26.98 -13.82 -17.32
C PHE A 5 -25.49 -13.47 -17.27
N GLU A 6 -24.62 -14.48 -17.36
CA GLU A 6 -23.17 -14.27 -17.46
C GLU A 6 -22.80 -13.52 -18.76
N ASP A 7 -23.41 -13.88 -19.89
CA ASP A 7 -23.16 -13.26 -21.20
C ASP A 7 -23.68 -11.80 -21.27
N ILE A 8 -24.86 -11.52 -20.70
CA ILE A 8 -25.39 -10.14 -20.58
C ILE A 8 -24.50 -9.30 -19.65
N SER A 9 -24.01 -9.88 -18.56
CA SER A 9 -23.08 -9.21 -17.63
C SER A 9 -21.75 -8.89 -18.31
N GLN A 10 -21.19 -9.82 -19.08
CA GLN A 10 -19.95 -9.61 -19.85
C GLN A 10 -20.14 -8.57 -20.95
N SER A 11 -21.28 -8.59 -21.66
CA SER A 11 -21.62 -7.57 -22.67
C SER A 11 -21.74 -6.16 -22.07
N GLY A 12 -22.29 -6.05 -20.86
CA GLY A 12 -22.38 -4.79 -20.12
C GLY A 12 -21.00 -4.27 -19.71
N GLU A 13 -20.15 -5.15 -19.18
CA GLU A 13 -18.78 -4.81 -18.78
C GLU A 13 -17.94 -4.35 -19.98
N ALA A 14 -17.99 -5.06 -21.11
CA ALA A 14 -17.27 -4.67 -22.32
C ALA A 14 -17.64 -3.26 -22.81
N LYS A 15 -18.94 -2.96 -22.89
CA LYS A 15 -19.42 -1.61 -23.29
C LYS A 15 -19.00 -0.53 -22.30
N PHE A 16 -19.02 -0.84 -21.00
CA PHE A 16 -18.55 0.07 -19.97
C PHE A 16 -17.04 0.36 -20.14
N ILE A 17 -16.23 -0.66 -20.38
CA ILE A 17 -14.79 -0.50 -20.60
C ILE A 17 -14.50 0.28 -21.88
N ASP A 18 -15.27 0.12 -22.94
CA ASP A 18 -15.14 0.97 -24.14
C ASP A 18 -15.45 2.44 -23.84
N THR A 19 -16.43 2.70 -22.98
CA THR A 19 -16.74 4.06 -22.49
C THR A 19 -15.58 4.62 -21.67
N VAL A 20 -15.02 3.83 -20.75
CA VAL A 20 -13.85 4.21 -19.94
C VAL A 20 -12.65 4.51 -20.84
N LYS A 21 -12.36 3.66 -21.83
CA LYS A 21 -11.29 3.90 -22.82
C LYS A 21 -11.53 5.17 -23.62
N THR A 22 -12.77 5.44 -24.01
CA THR A 22 -13.14 6.68 -24.70
C THR A 22 -12.85 7.90 -23.83
N ILE A 23 -13.21 7.86 -22.53
CA ILE A 23 -12.86 8.92 -21.59
C ILE A 23 -11.35 9.13 -21.55
N LEU A 24 -10.56 8.06 -21.43
CA LEU A 24 -9.09 8.14 -21.39
C LEU A 24 -8.44 8.61 -22.69
N ILE A 25 -9.15 8.60 -23.82
CA ILE A 25 -8.68 9.23 -25.06
C ILE A 25 -8.79 10.76 -24.95
N TYR A 26 -9.85 11.29 -24.35
CA TYR A 26 -10.12 12.73 -24.26
C TYR A 26 -9.56 13.39 -22.99
N ASP A 27 -9.61 12.70 -21.87
CA ASP A 27 -9.02 13.06 -20.59
C ASP A 27 -8.18 11.87 -20.09
N PRO A 28 -6.92 11.80 -20.54
CA PRO A 28 -6.07 10.68 -20.20
C PRO A 28 -5.93 10.52 -18.68
N ASP A 29 -5.82 11.61 -17.92
CA ASP A 29 -5.48 11.56 -16.49
C ASP A 29 -6.73 11.57 -15.58
N SER A 30 -7.90 11.29 -16.17
CA SER A 30 -9.16 11.15 -15.45
C SER A 30 -9.06 10.09 -14.33
N PRO A 31 -9.16 10.47 -13.05
CA PRO A 31 -8.86 9.56 -11.94
C PRO A 31 -9.83 8.38 -11.88
N ASN A 32 -11.13 8.63 -12.08
CA ASN A 32 -12.14 7.58 -12.05
C ASN A 32 -11.95 6.59 -13.20
N ALA A 33 -11.69 7.10 -14.41
CA ALA A 33 -11.46 6.23 -15.57
C ALA A 33 -10.19 5.39 -15.41
N LEU A 34 -9.13 5.97 -14.84
CA LEU A 34 -7.90 5.25 -14.50
C LEU A 34 -8.14 4.18 -13.44
N ILE A 35 -8.89 4.46 -12.37
CA ILE A 35 -9.25 3.48 -11.35
C ILE A 35 -9.95 2.27 -11.99
N TYR A 36 -11.00 2.51 -12.79
CA TYR A 36 -11.76 1.44 -13.43
C TYR A 36 -10.92 0.64 -14.42
N ILE A 37 -10.09 1.30 -15.25
CA ILE A 37 -9.29 0.58 -16.24
C ILE A 37 -8.17 -0.24 -15.59
N ILE A 38 -7.57 0.23 -14.50
CA ILE A 38 -6.56 -0.55 -13.74
C ILE A 38 -7.21 -1.83 -13.21
N GLN A 39 -8.37 -1.72 -12.56
CA GLN A 39 -9.09 -2.88 -12.02
C GLN A 39 -9.45 -3.88 -13.13
N PHE A 40 -9.89 -3.38 -14.28
CA PHE A 40 -10.16 -4.21 -15.45
C PHE A 40 -8.89 -4.91 -15.97
N TYR A 41 -7.78 -4.18 -16.15
CA TYR A 41 -6.52 -4.79 -16.59
C TYR A 41 -5.99 -5.83 -15.61
N LEU A 42 -6.13 -5.60 -14.29
CA LEU A 42 -5.79 -6.60 -13.28
C LEU A 42 -6.65 -7.86 -13.38
N LYS A 43 -7.96 -7.70 -13.61
CA LYS A 43 -8.90 -8.83 -13.80
C LYS A 43 -8.52 -9.67 -15.03
N GLU A 44 -8.09 -9.02 -16.11
CA GLU A 44 -7.68 -9.69 -17.35
C GLU A 44 -6.22 -10.19 -17.31
N GLY A 45 -5.46 -9.91 -16.24
CA GLY A 45 -4.04 -10.24 -16.14
C GLY A 45 -3.11 -9.38 -17.00
N ASP A 46 -3.60 -8.28 -17.56
CA ASP A 46 -2.82 -7.32 -18.35
C ASP A 46 -2.02 -6.38 -17.44
N LEU A 47 -0.99 -6.93 -16.79
CA LEU A 47 -0.16 -6.18 -15.83
C LEU A 47 0.57 -5.00 -16.46
N THR A 48 0.88 -5.07 -17.75
CA THR A 48 1.57 -3.98 -18.46
C THR A 48 0.70 -2.74 -18.51
N ASN A 49 -0.55 -2.88 -18.95
CA ASN A 49 -1.46 -1.75 -19.04
C ASN A 49 -1.97 -1.30 -17.66
N ALA A 50 -2.10 -2.22 -16.70
CA ALA A 50 -2.38 -1.87 -15.30
C ALA A 50 -1.28 -0.98 -14.71
N LEU A 51 -0.01 -1.36 -14.84
CA LEU A 51 1.13 -0.58 -14.34
C LEU A 51 1.22 0.79 -15.00
N ASN A 52 1.06 0.87 -16.33
CA ASN A 52 1.09 2.14 -17.04
C ASN A 52 -0.02 3.09 -16.57
N SER A 53 -1.24 2.57 -16.39
CA SER A 53 -2.37 3.37 -15.91
C SER A 53 -2.19 3.79 -14.46
N LEU A 54 -1.67 2.89 -13.61
CA LEU A 54 -1.35 3.15 -12.21
C LEU A 54 -0.32 4.27 -12.06
N LYS A 55 0.75 4.28 -12.88
CA LYS A 55 1.78 5.34 -12.84
C LYS A 55 1.18 6.73 -13.03
N ARG A 56 0.23 6.83 -13.95
CA ARG A 56 -0.45 8.07 -14.29
C ARG A 56 -1.38 8.53 -13.17
N LEU A 57 -2.12 7.60 -12.58
CA LEU A 57 -2.98 7.86 -11.43
C LEU A 57 -2.14 8.30 -10.20
N PHE A 58 -1.08 7.56 -9.90
CA PHE A 58 -0.21 7.83 -8.75
C PHE A 58 0.50 9.18 -8.86
N ALA A 59 0.83 9.65 -10.07
CA ALA A 59 1.55 10.92 -10.27
C ALA A 59 0.85 12.14 -9.65
N ASN A 60 -0.48 12.10 -9.49
CA ASN A 60 -1.28 13.20 -8.96
C ASN A 60 -2.08 12.83 -7.69
N TYR A 61 -2.29 11.54 -7.43
CA TYR A 61 -3.15 11.06 -6.34
C TYR A 61 -2.44 10.05 -5.42
N TYR A 62 -1.11 10.13 -5.29
CA TYR A 62 -0.28 9.16 -4.57
C TYR A 62 -0.65 8.93 -3.09
N SER A 63 -1.25 9.91 -2.42
CA SER A 63 -1.67 9.81 -1.02
C SER A 63 -3.07 9.22 -0.83
N GLU A 64 -3.84 9.05 -1.89
CA GLU A 64 -5.22 8.56 -1.80
C GLU A 64 -5.25 7.06 -1.49
N GLY A 65 -6.12 6.67 -0.54
CA GLY A 65 -6.19 5.28 -0.06
C GLY A 65 -6.45 4.27 -1.17
N ILE A 66 -7.35 4.59 -2.12
CA ILE A 66 -7.65 3.73 -3.27
C ILE A 66 -6.44 3.56 -4.19
N VAL A 67 -5.61 4.59 -4.34
CA VAL A 67 -4.42 4.55 -5.21
C VAL A 67 -3.33 3.70 -4.58
N ILE A 68 -3.15 3.82 -3.25
CA ILE A 68 -2.25 2.95 -2.49
C ILE A 68 -2.71 1.49 -2.61
N GLN A 69 -4.02 1.23 -2.46
CA GLN A 69 -4.57 -0.12 -2.61
C GLN A 69 -4.33 -0.69 -4.01
N LEU A 70 -4.66 0.06 -5.07
CA LEU A 70 -4.42 -0.37 -6.45
C LEU A 70 -2.93 -0.63 -6.72
N LEU A 71 -2.04 0.16 -6.13
CA LEU A 71 -0.61 -0.08 -6.23
C LEU A 71 -0.23 -1.42 -5.59
N LEU A 72 -0.66 -1.65 -4.34
CA LEU A 72 -0.36 -2.91 -3.65
C LEU A 72 -0.93 -4.12 -4.39
N ASP A 73 -2.17 -4.02 -4.87
CA ASP A 73 -2.83 -5.08 -5.64
C ASP A 73 -2.08 -5.35 -6.96
N THR A 74 -1.71 -4.30 -7.71
CA THR A 74 -0.95 -4.43 -8.96
C THR A 74 0.41 -5.10 -8.72
N PHE A 75 1.14 -4.66 -7.70
CA PHE A 75 2.46 -5.20 -7.38
C PHE A 75 2.40 -6.61 -6.78
N SER A 76 1.29 -6.99 -6.14
CA SER A 76 1.08 -8.35 -5.62
C SER A 76 0.95 -9.42 -6.71
N ASN A 77 0.60 -9.00 -7.93
CA ASN A 77 0.54 -9.87 -9.12
C ASN A 77 1.92 -10.08 -9.78
N LEU A 78 2.96 -9.40 -9.32
CA LEU A 78 4.33 -9.56 -9.81
C LEU A 78 5.11 -10.53 -8.93
N THR A 79 6.14 -11.16 -9.51
CA THR A 79 7.16 -11.82 -8.68
C THR A 79 7.86 -10.78 -7.80
N LYS A 80 8.38 -11.20 -6.64
CA LYS A 80 9.14 -10.28 -5.75
C LYS A 80 10.25 -9.54 -6.51
N GLN A 81 10.97 -10.24 -7.39
CA GLN A 81 12.06 -9.66 -8.17
C GLN A 81 11.55 -8.58 -9.14
N ASP A 82 10.47 -8.87 -9.87
CA ASP A 82 9.90 -7.92 -10.83
C ASP A 82 9.26 -6.72 -10.13
N ALA A 83 8.56 -6.95 -9.01
CA ALA A 83 8.00 -5.88 -8.18
C ALA A 83 9.10 -4.92 -7.68
N LEU A 84 10.21 -5.46 -7.16
CA LEU A 84 11.32 -4.65 -6.68
C LEU A 84 11.98 -3.85 -7.80
N LYS A 85 12.19 -4.47 -8.97
CA LYS A 85 12.68 -3.76 -10.15
C LYS A 85 11.72 -2.64 -10.54
N GLU A 86 10.43 -2.90 -10.50
CA GLU A 86 9.44 -1.93 -10.93
C GLU A 86 9.24 -0.79 -9.94
N PHE A 87 9.43 -1.01 -8.64
CA PHE A 87 9.50 0.08 -7.66
C PHE A 87 10.64 1.06 -7.99
N GLU A 88 11.81 0.55 -8.38
CA GLU A 88 12.96 1.41 -8.73
C GLU A 88 12.72 2.18 -10.04
N LEU A 89 12.14 1.53 -11.05
CA LEU A 89 11.76 2.19 -12.30
C LEU A 89 10.66 3.24 -12.08
N PHE A 90 9.64 2.91 -11.30
CA PHE A 90 8.55 3.82 -10.97
C PHE A 90 9.05 5.06 -10.22
N LYS A 91 9.98 4.88 -9.27
CA LYS A 91 10.60 5.99 -8.54
C LYS A 91 11.28 7.02 -9.46
N GLN A 92 11.86 6.58 -10.57
CA GLN A 92 12.52 7.45 -11.56
C GLN A 92 11.54 8.24 -12.43
N GLN A 93 10.26 7.85 -12.44
CA GLN A 93 9.23 8.40 -13.34
C GLN A 93 8.23 9.30 -12.61
N ILE A 94 8.38 9.49 -11.29
CA ILE A 94 7.48 10.30 -10.46
C ILE A 94 8.16 11.52 -9.87
N LYS A 95 7.34 12.49 -9.50
CA LYS A 95 7.77 13.73 -8.84
C LYS A 95 8.41 13.42 -7.47
N PRO A 96 9.43 14.18 -7.03
CA PRO A 96 10.11 13.97 -5.74
C PRO A 96 9.17 13.84 -4.54
N GLU A 97 8.08 14.62 -4.51
CA GLU A 97 7.09 14.66 -3.43
C GLU A 97 6.34 13.33 -3.28
N ALA A 98 6.18 12.58 -4.38
CA ALA A 98 5.52 11.28 -4.39
C ALA A 98 6.48 10.13 -4.02
N GLN A 99 7.80 10.35 -4.05
CA GLN A 99 8.78 9.27 -3.82
C GLN A 99 8.75 8.73 -2.40
N TYR A 100 8.47 9.57 -1.41
CA TYR A 100 8.32 9.13 -0.02
C TYR A 100 7.16 8.14 0.09
N GLN A 101 6.00 8.50 -0.46
CA GLN A 101 4.81 7.68 -0.45
C GLN A 101 5.01 6.37 -1.24
N LEU A 102 5.70 6.41 -2.38
CA LEU A 102 6.07 5.20 -3.11
C LEU A 102 6.97 4.28 -2.28
N GLY A 103 7.95 4.84 -1.56
CA GLY A 103 8.81 4.11 -0.64
C GLY A 103 8.01 3.47 0.50
N TYR A 104 7.03 4.20 1.07
CA TYR A 104 6.13 3.66 2.09
C TYR A 104 5.32 2.48 1.54
N CYS A 105 4.77 2.60 0.31
CA CYS A 105 4.08 1.51 -0.37
C CYS A 105 4.99 0.30 -0.62
N LYS A 106 6.27 0.50 -0.96
CA LYS A 106 7.26 -0.59 -1.07
C LYS A 106 7.43 -1.34 0.25
N GLY A 107 7.50 -0.62 1.37
CA GLY A 107 7.55 -1.22 2.71
C GLY A 107 6.29 -2.02 3.04
N LEU A 108 5.11 -1.50 2.71
CA LEU A 108 3.83 -2.21 2.87
C LEU A 108 3.76 -3.49 2.01
N TYR A 109 4.19 -3.41 0.75
CA TYR A 109 4.26 -4.56 -0.14
C TYR A 109 5.16 -5.67 0.43
N LEU A 110 6.38 -5.32 0.85
CA LEU A 110 7.33 -6.26 1.44
C LEU A 110 6.79 -6.92 2.72
N LYS A 111 6.16 -6.13 3.60
CA LYS A 111 5.45 -6.65 4.77
C LYS A 111 4.34 -7.63 4.35
N GLY A 112 3.55 -7.28 3.34
CA GLY A 112 2.43 -8.08 2.83
C GLY A 112 2.85 -9.46 2.31
N ILE A 113 4.00 -9.53 1.62
CA ILE A 113 4.56 -10.81 1.14
C ILE A 113 5.39 -11.55 2.20
N GLY A 114 5.46 -11.04 3.43
CA GLY A 114 6.18 -11.65 4.56
C GLY A 114 7.68 -11.36 4.62
N ASP A 115 8.23 -10.53 3.72
CA ASP A 115 9.63 -10.09 3.77
C ASP A 115 9.81 -8.94 4.78
N ARG A 116 9.67 -9.30 6.06
CA ARG A 116 9.68 -8.36 7.18
C ARG A 116 11.02 -7.64 7.33
N GLN A 117 12.13 -8.32 7.06
CA GLN A 117 13.46 -7.72 7.17
C GLN A 117 13.64 -6.58 6.17
N SER A 118 13.39 -6.82 4.87
CA SER A 118 13.50 -5.76 3.88
C SER A 118 12.44 -4.67 4.08
N ALA A 119 11.23 -5.00 4.55
CA ALA A 119 10.24 -4.00 4.92
C ALA A 119 10.73 -3.08 6.05
N PHE A 120 11.36 -3.66 7.08
CA PHE A 120 11.93 -2.91 8.20
C PHE A 120 13.03 -1.96 7.74
N GLU A 121 13.95 -2.42 6.88
CA GLU A 121 15.00 -1.59 6.29
C GLU A 121 14.42 -0.42 5.48
N VAL A 122 13.34 -0.65 4.72
CA VAL A 122 12.65 0.41 3.97
C VAL A 122 12.08 1.47 4.91
N PHE A 123 11.33 1.08 5.95
CA PHE A 123 10.76 2.04 6.90
C PHE A 123 11.84 2.78 7.71
N GLU A 124 12.92 2.09 8.08
CA GLU A 124 14.06 2.73 8.74
C GLU A 124 14.69 3.80 7.85
N ASN A 125 14.93 3.50 6.56
CA ASN A 125 15.49 4.44 5.61
C ASN A 125 14.55 5.63 5.33
N LEU A 126 13.23 5.41 5.30
CA LEU A 126 12.26 6.50 5.22
C LEU A 126 12.33 7.42 6.45
N ASN A 127 12.47 6.86 7.65
CA ASN A 127 12.63 7.64 8.88
C ASN A 127 13.96 8.42 8.93
N LYS A 128 15.01 7.98 8.24
CA LYS A 128 16.26 8.75 8.06
C LYS A 128 16.06 9.99 7.17
N ILE A 129 15.12 9.93 6.22
CA ILE A 129 14.76 11.07 5.36
C ILE A 129 13.84 12.03 6.13
N GLN A 130 12.73 11.51 6.63
CA GLN A 130 11.77 12.23 7.45
C GLN A 130 11.12 11.25 8.43
N PRO A 131 11.27 11.47 9.75
CA PRO A 131 10.62 10.64 10.76
C PRO A 131 9.10 10.75 10.69
N PHE A 132 8.41 9.61 10.63
CA PHE A 132 6.96 9.53 10.77
C PHE A 132 6.58 8.42 11.74
N SER A 133 5.59 8.73 12.59
CA SER A 133 4.98 7.82 13.57
C SER A 133 4.62 6.46 12.97
N TRP A 134 3.93 6.47 11.82
CA TRP A 134 3.46 5.27 11.15
C TRP A 134 4.58 4.32 10.73
N ASN A 135 5.75 4.81 10.35
CA ASN A 135 6.89 3.93 10.03
C ASN A 135 7.36 3.16 11.26
N TYR A 136 7.54 3.85 12.40
CA TYR A 136 7.89 3.21 13.67
C TYR A 136 6.79 2.24 14.11
N TYR A 137 5.53 2.61 13.92
CA TYR A 137 4.38 1.74 14.22
C TYR A 137 4.40 0.45 13.36
N ARG A 138 4.68 0.55 12.06
CA ARG A 138 4.85 -0.61 11.18
C ARG A 138 6.03 -1.49 11.58
N MET A 139 7.17 -0.88 11.91
CA MET A 139 8.35 -1.60 12.41
C MET A 139 8.03 -2.33 13.73
N ALA A 140 7.31 -1.68 14.65
CA ALA A 140 6.92 -2.28 15.93
C ALA A 140 6.04 -3.52 15.75
N ILE A 141 5.05 -3.45 14.85
CA ILE A 141 4.20 -4.61 14.52
C ILE A 141 5.06 -5.77 14.01
N MET A 142 6.03 -5.50 13.13
CA MET A 142 6.92 -6.55 12.62
C MET A 142 7.79 -7.16 13.72
N SER A 143 8.36 -6.35 14.61
CA SER A 143 9.11 -6.84 15.77
C SER A 143 8.23 -7.70 16.69
N ASN A 144 6.96 -7.32 16.92
CA ASN A 144 6.05 -8.13 17.73
C ASN A 144 5.75 -9.49 17.10
N LEU A 145 5.49 -9.52 15.78
CA LEU A 145 5.24 -10.77 15.04
C LEU A 145 6.44 -11.73 15.05
N GLU A 146 7.64 -11.22 15.33
CA GLU A 146 8.88 -11.99 15.47
C GLU A 146 9.27 -12.25 16.93
N ASN A 147 8.36 -12.00 17.88
CA ASN A 147 8.56 -12.13 19.33
C ASN A 147 9.68 -11.24 19.89
N ARG A 148 10.02 -10.15 19.20
CA ARG A 148 10.98 -9.11 19.66
C ARG A 148 10.24 -8.05 20.47
N THR A 149 9.63 -8.45 21.59
CA THR A 149 8.73 -7.59 22.40
C THR A 149 9.39 -6.30 22.88
N ALA A 150 10.62 -6.35 23.40
CA ALA A 150 11.30 -5.16 23.90
C ALA A 150 11.53 -4.11 22.79
N GLU A 151 11.93 -4.54 21.60
CA GLU A 151 12.10 -3.65 20.45
C GLU A 151 10.75 -3.10 19.95
N CYS A 152 9.71 -3.93 19.92
CA CYS A 152 8.36 -3.50 19.62
C CYS A 152 7.92 -2.33 20.53
N LEU A 153 8.09 -2.47 21.85
CA LEU A 153 7.71 -1.45 22.83
C LEU A 153 8.52 -0.16 22.66
N GLN A 154 9.82 -0.27 22.39
CA GLN A 154 10.66 0.90 22.08
C GLN A 154 10.20 1.63 20.81
N LEU A 155 9.85 0.90 19.76
CA LEU A 155 9.37 1.47 18.51
C LEU A 155 7.98 2.08 18.66
N LEU A 156 7.08 1.45 19.40
CA LEU A 156 5.78 2.02 19.76
C LEU A 156 5.93 3.32 20.53
N ASN A 157 6.82 3.36 21.53
CA ASN A 157 7.06 4.57 22.29
C ASN A 157 7.55 5.73 21.40
N LYS A 158 8.51 5.47 20.49
CA LYS A 158 8.93 6.46 19.48
C LYS A 158 7.77 6.93 18.59
N ALA A 159 6.91 6.00 18.18
CA ALA A 159 5.74 6.35 17.37
C ALA A 159 4.78 7.27 18.16
N PHE A 160 4.54 6.98 19.44
CA PHE A 160 3.68 7.77 20.33
C PHE A 160 4.27 9.13 20.70
N GLU A 161 5.59 9.26 20.77
CA GLU A 161 6.27 10.54 20.96
C GLU A 161 6.05 11.49 19.77
N LEU A 162 6.04 10.94 18.55
CA LEU A 162 5.77 11.70 17.33
C LEU A 162 4.28 12.01 17.16
N GLU A 163 3.42 11.06 17.49
CA GLU A 163 1.98 11.16 17.26
C GLU A 163 1.19 10.47 18.38
N PRO A 164 0.87 11.18 19.49
CA PRO A 164 0.23 10.57 20.65
C PRO A 164 -1.12 9.91 20.38
N GLN A 165 -1.88 10.36 19.38
CA GLN A 165 -3.21 9.83 19.06
C GLN A 165 -3.19 8.35 18.62
N ILE A 166 -2.10 7.86 18.05
CA ILE A 166 -2.00 6.47 17.57
C ILE A 166 -1.95 5.46 18.74
N LYS A 167 -1.80 5.92 19.99
CA LYS A 167 -1.97 5.07 21.18
C LYS A 167 -3.33 4.38 21.21
N MET A 168 -4.38 5.06 20.72
CA MET A 168 -5.72 4.50 20.65
C MET A 168 -5.82 3.37 19.63
N ASP A 169 -5.11 3.51 18.50
CA ASP A 169 -5.03 2.47 17.47
C ASP A 169 -4.29 1.24 18.00
N ALA A 170 -3.18 1.42 18.72
CA ALA A 170 -2.39 0.33 19.31
C ALA A 170 -3.23 -0.59 20.23
N LYS A 171 -4.16 -0.01 21.01
CA LYS A 171 -5.05 -0.75 21.92
C LYS A 171 -6.16 -1.54 21.20
N ARG A 172 -6.30 -1.38 19.89
CA ARG A 172 -7.34 -2.03 19.07
C ARG A 172 -6.74 -2.84 17.92
N TYR A 173 -5.44 -2.76 17.72
CA TYR A 173 -4.75 -3.40 16.62
C TYR A 173 -4.53 -4.89 16.91
N PRO A 174 -5.12 -5.82 16.12
CA PRO A 174 -5.08 -7.25 16.42
C PRO A 174 -3.66 -7.80 16.56
N GLU A 175 -2.71 -7.36 15.74
CA GLU A 175 -1.32 -7.80 15.80
C GLU A 175 -0.56 -7.30 17.03
N LEU A 176 -1.19 -6.54 17.94
CA LEU A 176 -0.64 -6.14 19.24
C LEU A 176 -1.45 -6.69 20.42
N GLN A 177 -2.45 -7.53 20.17
CA GLN A 177 -3.37 -8.02 21.20
C GLN A 177 -2.65 -8.75 22.35
N ASN A 178 -1.59 -9.49 22.04
CA ASN A 178 -0.74 -10.18 23.02
C ASN A 178 -0.03 -9.22 24.00
N LEU A 179 0.02 -7.92 23.70
CA LEU A 179 0.64 -6.90 24.54
C LEU A 179 -0.38 -6.11 25.38
N TRP A 180 -1.69 -6.27 25.17
CA TRP A 180 -2.68 -5.41 25.85
C TRP A 180 -2.70 -5.54 27.37
N GLU A 181 -2.26 -6.68 27.91
CA GLU A 181 -2.10 -6.92 29.34
C GLU A 181 -0.66 -6.72 29.84
N ASN A 182 0.29 -6.43 28.94
CA ASN A 182 1.67 -6.19 29.30
C ASN A 182 1.82 -4.84 30.04
N GLU A 183 2.47 -4.83 31.21
CA GLU A 183 2.58 -3.64 32.06
C GLU A 183 3.28 -2.47 31.37
N GLU A 184 4.33 -2.74 30.59
CA GLU A 184 5.07 -1.71 29.85
C GLU A 184 4.21 -1.14 28.72
N PHE A 185 3.52 -1.99 27.95
CA PHE A 185 2.57 -1.56 26.92
C PHE A 185 1.44 -0.69 27.51
N ILE A 186 0.86 -1.10 28.63
CA ILE A 186 -0.12 -0.30 29.36
C ILE A 186 0.49 1.03 29.77
N GLY A 187 1.74 1.04 30.25
CA GLY A 187 2.48 2.23 30.62
C GLY A 187 2.64 3.24 29.47
N ILE A 188 3.13 2.80 28.31
CA ILE A 188 3.41 3.68 27.16
C ILE A 188 2.14 4.11 26.41
N THR A 189 1.01 3.43 26.64
CA THR A 189 -0.28 3.75 26.01
C THR A 189 -1.26 4.50 26.92
N LYS A 190 -0.87 4.88 28.13
CA LYS A 190 -1.62 5.86 28.96
C LYS A 190 -1.67 7.22 28.27
#